data_AF-A0A2I0TLY6-F1
#
_entry.id   AF-A0A2I0TLY6-F1
#
_cell.length_a   1.000
_cell.length_b   1.000
_cell.length_c   1.000
_cell.angle_alpha   90.00
_cell.angle_beta   90.00
_cell.angle_gamma   90.00
#
_symmetry.space_group_name_H-M   'P 1'
#
loop_
_entity.id
_entity.type
_entity.pdbx_description
1 polymer ?
#
loop_
_entity_poly.entity_id
_entity_poly.type
_entity_poly.pdbx_seq_one_letter_code
_entity_poly.pdbx_strand_id
1 'polypeptide(L)'
;MVLFADFCSYWMLRSLLGEHLGGAARERRNSLIVLDVLEGQTHTISLPINLKSVFLAAEDRWLLVENETNRKFLLTKRAHMEAEDSEVCQLYALSEEPADMGFGLTTDVTPPLAAGYLEVTDLNSKKIKYIAIPRSQSLSPYTSWLSKISDADALLAPLGRVGLVTVDMGGGVRLWETGLDSLQRSLQDWRNMIGQEDGRPVQITIQRDSGLDVSSPKHGKVDPDNMPHVGGNTWAGGTGGRDTAGLGGKGGPYRLDAGHRVYQISQAEKDAVPEEVKRAAREMGEKAFKQR
;
A
#
# COMPACT_ATOMS: atom_id res chain seq x y z
N MET A 1 14.97 -6.67 15.77
CA MET A 1 15.02 -8.07 15.28
C MET A 1 15.09 -8.95 16.50
N VAL A 2 14.03 -9.72 16.78
CA VAL A 2 14.00 -10.70 17.87
C VAL A 2 13.34 -11.95 17.34
N LEU A 3 14.10 -13.04 17.40
CA LEU A 3 13.65 -14.40 17.16
C LEU A 3 12.72 -14.81 18.30
N PHE A 4 11.47 -15.13 17.98
CA PHE A 4 10.58 -15.82 18.90
C PHE A 4 10.87 -17.32 18.76
N ALA A 5 11.57 -17.88 19.74
CA ALA A 5 11.68 -19.33 19.92
C ALA A 5 10.82 -19.70 21.14
N ASP A 6 9.88 -20.63 20.93
CA ASP A 6 9.07 -21.24 21.97
C ASP A 6 9.96 -21.98 22.98
N PHE A 7 10.35 -21.30 24.06
CA PHE A 7 10.82 -21.93 25.29
C PHE A 7 10.39 -21.07 26.48
N CYS A 8 9.50 -21.61 27.31
CA CYS A 8 9.18 -21.18 28.69
C CYS A 8 9.45 -19.71 29.07
N SER A 9 8.39 -18.90 29.01
CA SER A 9 8.02 -17.87 30.02
C SER A 9 8.98 -16.72 30.35
N TYR A 10 10.05 -16.47 29.59
CA TYR A 10 10.89 -15.28 29.78
C TYR A 10 11.19 -14.58 28.44
N TRP A 11 10.53 -13.45 28.21
CA TRP A 11 10.90 -12.52 27.14
C TRP A 11 12.00 -11.59 27.64
N MET A 12 13.21 -11.70 27.12
CA MET A 12 14.29 -10.74 27.38
C MET A 12 14.59 -9.97 26.09
N LEU A 13 14.36 -8.66 26.08
CA LEU A 13 14.62 -7.80 24.93
C LEU A 13 15.58 -6.66 25.29
N ARG A 14 16.67 -6.56 24.53
CA ARG A 14 17.59 -5.42 24.55
C ARG A 14 16.98 -4.29 23.72
N SER A 15 16.53 -3.20 24.35
CA SER A 15 16.34 -1.91 23.66
C SER A 15 17.67 -1.15 23.68
N LEU A 16 18.02 -0.55 22.54
CA LEU A 16 19.24 0.24 22.34
C LEU A 16 18.94 1.73 22.11
N LEU A 17 17.76 2.20 22.54
CA LEU A 17 17.38 3.61 22.51
C LEU A 17 16.45 3.89 23.70
N GLY A 18 16.82 4.87 24.52
CA GLY A 18 15.97 5.43 25.57
C GLY A 18 16.16 4.78 26.93
N GLU A 19 16.49 5.60 27.92
CA GLU A 19 16.49 5.23 29.33
C GLU A 19 15.07 4.85 29.76
N HIS A 20 14.99 3.85 30.64
CA HIS A 20 13.80 3.25 31.26
C HIS A 20 13.16 2.08 30.48
N LEU A 21 13.01 0.93 31.18
CA LEU A 21 12.22 -0.24 30.80
C LEU A 21 12.82 -1.20 29.75
N GLY A 22 13.95 -1.84 30.11
CA GLY A 22 14.18 -3.23 29.68
C GLY A 22 13.25 -4.16 30.47
N GLY A 23 12.05 -4.45 29.96
CA GLY A 23 11.02 -5.20 30.68
C GLY A 23 10.98 -6.69 30.33
N ALA A 24 11.10 -7.59 31.32
CA ALA A 24 10.71 -9.00 31.15
C ALA A 24 9.32 -9.24 31.77
N ALA A 25 8.39 -9.81 31.00
CA ALA A 25 7.01 -10.01 31.43
C ALA A 25 6.69 -11.50 31.64
N ARG A 26 6.13 -11.86 32.79
CA ARG A 26 5.62 -13.21 33.08
C ARG A 26 4.13 -13.18 33.42
N GLU A 27 3.39 -14.05 32.76
CA GLU A 27 1.97 -14.25 32.98
C GLU A 27 1.70 -15.22 34.14
N ARG A 28 0.74 -14.87 35.02
CA ARG A 28 0.20 -15.76 36.05
C ARG A 28 -1.31 -15.55 36.13
N ARG A 29 -2.13 -16.45 35.56
CA ARG A 29 -3.61 -16.40 35.56
C ARG A 29 -4.21 -14.99 35.46
N ASN A 30 -4.34 -14.26 36.56
CA ASN A 30 -4.89 -12.91 36.64
C ASN A 30 -3.88 -11.79 36.94
N SER A 31 -2.59 -11.99 36.69
CA SER A 31 -1.54 -11.03 37.03
C SER A 31 -0.41 -11.04 36.00
N LEU A 32 0.15 -9.85 35.79
CA LEU A 32 1.31 -9.62 34.94
C LEU A 32 2.48 -9.19 35.82
N ILE A 33 3.56 -9.94 35.79
CA ILE A 33 4.80 -9.58 36.49
C ILE A 33 5.72 -8.90 35.49
N VAL A 34 6.10 -7.66 35.75
CA VAL A 34 7.03 -6.86 34.94
C VAL A 34 8.33 -6.67 35.71
N LEU A 35 9.44 -7.14 35.16
CA LEU A 35 10.77 -6.93 35.70
C LEU A 35 11.40 -5.70 35.04
N ASP A 36 11.73 -4.68 35.81
CA ASP A 36 12.66 -3.64 35.40
C ASP A 36 14.09 -4.17 35.50
N VAL A 37 14.71 -4.46 34.35
CA VAL A 37 16.07 -5.00 34.30
C VAL A 37 17.13 -3.94 34.65
N LEU A 38 16.83 -2.64 34.52
CA LEU A 38 17.77 -1.56 34.84
C LEU A 38 17.84 -1.34 36.35
N GLU A 39 16.69 -1.34 37.01
CA GLU A 39 16.59 -1.13 38.46
C GLU A 39 16.65 -2.43 39.27
N GLY A 40 16.52 -3.58 38.60
CA GLY A 40 16.45 -4.90 39.24
C GLY A 40 15.18 -5.12 40.06
N GLN A 41 14.12 -4.33 39.82
CA GLN A 41 12.86 -4.39 40.55
C GLN A 41 11.79 -5.16 39.77
N THR A 42 10.92 -5.86 40.50
CA THR A 42 9.74 -6.53 39.91
C THR A 42 8.47 -5.88 40.39
N HIS A 43 7.62 -5.48 39.44
CA HIS A 43 6.27 -4.99 39.69
C HIS A 43 5.25 -6.06 39.32
N THR A 44 4.22 -6.23 40.15
CA THR A 44 3.10 -7.12 39.85
C THR A 44 1.85 -6.28 39.60
N ILE A 45 1.28 -6.43 38.41
CA ILE A 45 0.05 -5.77 37.99
C ILE A 45 -1.07 -6.81 38.09
N SER A 46 -2.01 -6.59 39.01
CA SER A 46 -3.22 -7.39 39.13
C SER A 46 -4.21 -6.98 38.03
N LEU A 47 -4.77 -7.97 37.32
CA LEU A 47 -5.67 -7.76 36.20
C LEU A 47 -7.06 -8.32 36.51
N PRO A 48 -8.13 -7.68 36.00
CA PRO A 48 -9.50 -8.18 36.15
C PRO A 48 -9.83 -9.35 35.22
N ILE A 49 -8.88 -9.80 34.40
CA ILE A 49 -9.06 -10.85 33.38
C ILE A 49 -8.07 -11.99 33.63
N ASN A 50 -8.44 -13.20 33.20
CA ASN A 50 -7.53 -14.34 33.16
C ASN A 50 -6.80 -14.35 31.81
N LEU A 51 -5.49 -14.18 31.87
CA LEU A 51 -4.61 -14.18 30.70
C LEU A 51 -4.47 -15.59 30.10
N LYS A 52 -4.35 -15.59 28.77
CA LYS A 52 -3.92 -16.70 27.91
C LYS A 52 -2.51 -16.47 27.39
N SER A 53 -2.26 -15.23 26.97
CA SER A 53 -1.00 -14.78 26.39
C SER A 53 -0.87 -13.26 26.52
N VAL A 54 0.40 -12.82 26.50
CA VAL A 54 0.80 -11.41 26.61
C VAL A 54 1.87 -11.10 25.59
N PHE A 55 1.71 -9.99 24.86
CA PHE A 55 2.66 -9.50 23.87
C PHE A 55 3.07 -8.07 24.21
N LEU A 56 4.38 -7.80 24.27
CA LEU A 56 4.89 -6.43 24.36
C LEU A 56 4.73 -5.76 23.00
N ALA A 57 3.89 -4.74 22.93
CA ALA A 57 3.53 -4.08 21.68
C ALA A 57 4.30 -2.75 21.49
N ALA A 58 4.59 -2.07 22.60
CA ALA A 58 5.48 -0.92 22.69
C ALA A 58 6.10 -0.87 24.09
N GLU A 59 6.99 0.09 24.35
CA GLU A 59 7.66 0.29 25.65
C GLU A 59 6.67 0.37 26.83
N ASP A 60 5.55 1.07 26.63
CA ASP A 60 4.52 1.34 27.63
C ASP A 60 3.20 0.59 27.37
N ARG A 61 3.17 -0.34 26.40
CA ARG A 61 1.94 -1.00 25.94
C ARG A 61 2.08 -2.50 25.79
N TRP A 62 1.14 -3.23 26.38
CA TRP A 62 1.02 -4.68 26.27
C TRP A 62 -0.32 -5.07 25.66
N LEU A 63 -0.28 -5.97 24.67
CA LEU A 63 -1.46 -6.63 24.14
C LEU A 63 -1.70 -7.91 24.95
N LEU A 64 -2.87 -8.02 25.55
CA LEU A 64 -3.29 -9.12 26.41
C LEU A 64 -4.41 -9.91 25.73
N VAL A 65 -4.35 -11.23 25.79
CA VAL A 65 -5.42 -12.12 25.32
C VAL A 65 -6.03 -12.84 26.51
N GLU A 66 -7.34 -12.77 26.65
CA GLU A 66 -8.09 -13.47 27.71
C GLU A 66 -8.28 -14.96 27.39
N ASN A 67 -8.16 -15.82 28.40
CA ASN A 67 -8.19 -17.28 28.26
C ASN A 67 -9.54 -17.85 27.82
N GLU A 68 -10.63 -17.37 28.38
CA GLU A 68 -11.96 -17.98 28.14
C GLU A 68 -12.59 -17.48 26.84
N THR A 69 -12.46 -16.19 26.55
CA THR A 69 -13.17 -15.55 25.44
C THR A 69 -12.27 -15.27 24.23
N ASN A 70 -10.95 -15.39 24.37
CA ASN A 70 -9.94 -14.88 23.43
C ASN A 70 -10.08 -13.37 23.12
N ARG A 71 -10.82 -12.61 23.94
CA ARG A 71 -10.90 -11.16 23.78
C ARG A 71 -9.55 -10.53 24.04
N LYS A 72 -9.29 -9.48 23.26
CA LYS A 72 -8.01 -8.78 23.27
C LYS A 72 -8.14 -7.44 23.96
N PHE A 73 -7.13 -7.14 24.76
CA PHE A 73 -7.07 -5.92 25.55
C PHE A 73 -5.71 -5.25 25.39
N LEU A 74 -5.69 -3.92 25.41
CA LEU A 74 -4.48 -3.12 25.44
C LEU A 74 -4.28 -2.58 26.86
N LEU A 75 -3.22 -3.03 27.52
CA LEU A 75 -2.76 -2.46 28.78
C LEU A 75 -1.74 -1.37 28.49
N THR A 76 -1.94 -0.17 29.04
CA THR A 76 -1.01 0.96 28.91
C THR A 76 -0.57 1.44 30.27
N LYS A 77 0.74 1.58 30.50
CA LYS A 77 1.28 2.24 31.70
C LYS A 77 1.53 3.71 31.35
N ARG A 78 0.87 4.65 32.03
CA ARG A 78 1.18 6.08 31.82
C ARG A 78 2.49 6.43 32.52
N ALA A 79 3.44 6.99 31.78
CA ALA A 79 4.59 7.65 32.35
C ALA A 79 4.19 9.04 32.90
N HIS A 80 4.81 9.37 34.03
CA HIS A 80 4.61 10.53 34.89
C HIS A 80 4.38 11.86 34.12
N MET A 81 3.22 12.49 34.29
CA MET A 81 3.09 13.96 34.19
C MET A 81 2.71 14.46 35.59
N GLU A 82 3.69 15.00 36.28
CA GLU A 82 3.61 15.96 37.40
C GLU A 82 2.33 15.88 38.27
N ALA A 83 2.14 14.78 38.99
CA ALA A 83 1.36 14.75 40.22
C ALA A 83 1.72 13.47 40.99
N GLU A 84 2.13 13.63 42.24
CA GLU A 84 2.38 12.54 43.17
C GLU A 84 1.15 11.61 43.27
N ASP A 85 1.42 10.31 43.32
CA ASP A 85 0.48 9.22 43.58
C ASP A 85 -0.61 8.93 42.53
N SER A 86 -0.22 8.47 41.32
CA SER A 86 -0.84 7.25 40.76
C SER A 86 -0.18 6.78 39.44
N GLU A 87 0.74 5.80 39.51
CA GLU A 87 1.15 5.01 38.34
C GLU A 87 0.02 4.05 37.90
N VAL A 88 -1.09 4.58 37.38
CA VAL A 88 -2.24 3.74 37.01
C VAL A 88 -2.02 3.09 35.66
N CYS A 89 -2.07 1.76 35.64
CA CYS A 89 -2.22 1.00 34.41
C CYS A 89 -3.66 1.10 33.92
N GLN A 90 -3.86 1.42 32.64
CA GLN A 90 -5.17 1.48 32.01
C GLN A 90 -5.36 0.29 31.09
N LEU A 91 -6.48 -0.42 31.22
CA LEU A 91 -6.82 -1.58 30.41
C LEU A 91 -7.97 -1.22 29.46
N TYR A 92 -7.76 -1.39 28.15
CA TYR A 92 -8.75 -1.10 27.12
C TYR A 92 -9.15 -2.38 26.39
N ALA A 93 -10.45 -2.65 26.27
CA ALA A 93 -10.93 -3.67 25.33
C ALA A 93 -10.75 -3.18 23.89
N LEU A 94 -10.26 -4.07 23.01
CA LEU A 94 -10.14 -3.76 21.59
C LEU A 94 -11.47 -4.07 20.87
N SER A 95 -11.87 -3.19 19.96
CA SER A 95 -13.08 -3.42 19.14
C SER A 95 -12.70 -4.02 17.80
N GLU A 96 -13.37 -5.10 17.43
CA GLU A 96 -13.23 -5.72 16.11
C GLU A 96 -14.03 -4.93 15.07
N GLU A 97 -13.36 -4.54 13.99
CA GLU A 97 -14.02 -4.07 12.79
C GLU A 97 -14.36 -5.27 11.90
N PRO A 98 -15.48 -5.21 11.15
CA PRO A 98 -15.83 -6.28 10.22
C PRO A 98 -14.65 -6.54 9.26
N ALA A 99 -14.40 -7.82 8.98
CA ALA A 99 -13.31 -8.22 8.09
C ALA A 99 -13.46 -7.50 6.74
N ASP A 100 -12.42 -6.77 6.35
CA ASP A 100 -12.39 -6.11 5.06
C ASP A 100 -12.10 -7.20 4.02
N MET A 101 -13.02 -7.42 3.07
CA MET A 101 -12.81 -8.38 1.99
C MET A 101 -11.70 -7.91 1.03
N GLY A 102 -11.15 -6.72 1.23
CA GLY A 102 -10.10 -6.15 0.41
C GLY A 102 -10.66 -5.26 -0.69
N PHE A 103 -9.81 -4.35 -1.18
CA PHE A 103 -10.17 -3.42 -2.26
C PHE A 103 -10.59 -4.18 -3.53
N GLY A 104 -11.85 -4.04 -3.94
CA GLY A 104 -12.36 -4.50 -5.24
C GLY A 104 -13.43 -5.59 -5.21
N LEU A 105 -13.86 -6.07 -4.04
CA LEU A 105 -14.99 -7.02 -3.95
C LEU A 105 -16.28 -6.27 -3.63
N THR A 106 -17.14 -6.13 -4.65
CA THR A 106 -18.50 -5.62 -4.51
C THR A 106 -19.28 -6.50 -3.52
N THR A 107 -20.17 -5.87 -2.74
CA THR A 107 -20.94 -6.42 -1.61
C THR A 107 -21.89 -7.60 -1.90
N ASP A 108 -21.73 -8.28 -3.04
CA ASP A 108 -22.65 -9.31 -3.56
C ASP A 108 -21.99 -10.67 -3.82
N VAL A 109 -20.81 -10.94 -3.25
CA VAL A 109 -20.14 -12.23 -3.43
C VAL A 109 -19.84 -12.83 -2.06
N THR A 110 -20.33 -14.05 -1.85
CA THR A 110 -19.91 -15.00 -0.81
C THR A 110 -18.45 -14.75 -0.44
N PRO A 111 -18.08 -14.63 0.86
CA PRO A 111 -16.71 -14.34 1.25
C PRO A 111 -15.76 -15.26 0.48
N PRO A 112 -14.70 -14.74 -0.16
CA PRO A 112 -13.76 -15.57 -0.88
C PRO A 112 -13.37 -16.73 0.03
N LEU A 113 -13.34 -17.94 -0.51
CA LEU A 113 -12.72 -19.06 0.18
C LEU A 113 -11.31 -18.56 0.54
N ALA A 114 -11.06 -18.24 1.80
CA ALA A 114 -9.81 -17.67 2.28
C ALA A 114 -8.96 -18.81 2.86
N ALA A 115 -7.65 -18.77 2.63
CA ALA A 115 -6.71 -19.69 3.30
C ALA A 115 -6.50 -19.33 4.78
N GLY A 116 -6.87 -18.11 5.17
CA GLY A 116 -6.76 -17.61 6.53
C GLY A 116 -6.97 -16.11 6.56
N TYR A 117 -6.78 -15.51 7.73
CA TYR A 117 -6.84 -14.06 7.91
C TYR A 117 -5.58 -13.58 8.62
N LEU A 118 -5.02 -12.47 8.13
CA LEU A 118 -4.05 -11.69 8.87
C LEU A 118 -4.79 -10.78 9.82
N GLU A 119 -4.54 -10.93 11.11
CA GLU A 119 -5.04 -10.00 12.09
C GLU A 119 -4.09 -8.80 12.22
N VAL A 120 -4.65 -7.61 12.04
CA VAL A 120 -3.96 -6.33 12.18
C VAL A 120 -4.56 -5.61 13.38
N THR A 121 -3.77 -5.45 14.43
CA THR A 121 -4.18 -4.66 15.60
C THR A 121 -3.60 -3.25 15.51
N ASP A 122 -4.49 -2.25 15.41
CA ASP A 122 -4.11 -0.85 15.56
C ASP A 122 -4.22 -0.43 17.03
N LEU A 123 -3.06 -0.28 17.65
CA LEU A 123 -2.92 0.06 19.07
C LEU A 123 -3.37 1.50 19.39
N ASN A 124 -3.35 2.41 18.40
CA ASN A 124 -3.71 3.81 18.61
C ASN A 124 -5.23 3.99 18.54
N SER A 125 -5.87 3.37 17.54
CA SER A 125 -7.33 3.40 17.43
C SER A 125 -8.01 2.36 18.32
N LYS A 126 -7.25 1.42 18.90
CA LYS A 126 -7.73 0.31 19.74
C LYS A 126 -8.67 -0.62 18.98
N LYS A 127 -8.34 -0.84 17.72
CA LYS A 127 -9.16 -1.62 16.79
C LYS A 127 -8.40 -2.81 16.24
N ILE A 128 -9.16 -3.85 15.94
CA ILE A 128 -8.66 -5.05 15.27
C ILE A 128 -9.32 -5.14 13.91
N LYS A 129 -8.51 -5.40 12.89
CA LYS A 129 -8.92 -5.63 11.50
C LYS A 129 -8.43 -6.98 11.05
N TYR A 130 -9.19 -7.62 10.18
CA TYR A 130 -8.81 -8.87 9.55
C TYR A 130 -8.67 -8.67 8.05
N ILE A 131 -7.53 -9.08 7.49
CA ILE A 131 -7.26 -9.05 6.06
C ILE A 131 -7.23 -10.49 5.56
N ALA A 132 -8.10 -10.82 4.61
CA ALA A 132 -8.16 -12.18 4.07
C ALA A 132 -6.89 -12.54 3.29
N ILE A 133 -6.37 -13.74 3.53
CA ILE A 133 -5.35 -14.38 2.69
C ILE A 133 -6.11 -15.16 1.62
N PRO A 134 -5.98 -14.81 0.33
CA PRO A 134 -6.66 -15.53 -0.74
C PRO A 134 -6.26 -17.01 -0.75
N ARG A 135 -7.25 -17.89 -0.95
CA ARG A 135 -6.99 -19.33 -1.05
C ARG A 135 -6.32 -19.68 -2.37
N SER A 136 -5.46 -20.68 -2.31
CA SER A 136 -4.84 -21.28 -3.48
C SER A 136 -5.87 -21.98 -4.35
N GLN A 137 -5.75 -21.83 -5.67
CA GLN A 137 -6.54 -22.60 -6.64
C GLN A 137 -5.89 -23.96 -6.97
N SER A 138 -4.64 -24.15 -6.54
CA SER A 138 -3.87 -25.38 -6.69
C SER A 138 -3.28 -25.81 -5.35
N LEU A 139 -2.98 -27.10 -5.23
CA LEU A 139 -2.30 -27.66 -4.06
C LEU A 139 -0.88 -28.07 -4.45
N SER A 140 0.10 -27.65 -3.65
CA SER A 140 1.48 -28.07 -3.85
C SER A 140 1.72 -29.50 -3.33
N PRO A 141 2.76 -30.21 -3.82
CA PRO A 141 3.17 -31.49 -3.24
C PRO A 141 3.55 -31.43 -1.75
N TYR A 142 3.87 -30.22 -1.25
CA TYR A 142 4.23 -29.98 0.15
C TYR A 142 3.02 -29.85 1.09
N THR A 143 1.80 -29.82 0.55
CA THR A 143 0.56 -29.71 1.34
C THR A 143 0.44 -30.74 2.46
N SER A 144 0.81 -32.01 2.20
CA SER A 144 0.78 -33.06 3.22
C SER A 144 1.78 -32.84 4.37
N TRP A 145 2.89 -32.16 4.10
CA TRP A 145 3.85 -31.78 5.14
C TRP A 145 3.35 -30.55 5.89
N LEU A 146 2.87 -29.53 5.18
CA LEU A 146 2.34 -28.30 5.75
C LEU A 146 1.18 -28.57 6.72
N SER A 147 0.25 -29.46 6.36
CA SER A 147 -0.90 -29.83 7.21
C SER A 147 -0.50 -30.57 8.49
N LYS A 148 0.75 -30.99 8.64
CA LYS A 148 1.26 -31.63 9.87
C LYS A 148 1.90 -30.63 10.83
N ILE A 149 2.31 -29.47 10.32
CA ILE A 149 3.07 -28.47 11.09
C ILE A 149 2.26 -27.20 11.36
N SER A 150 1.14 -27.01 10.65
CA SER A 150 0.30 -25.81 10.73
C SER A 150 -1.17 -26.18 10.62
N ASP A 151 -1.99 -25.62 11.50
CA ASP A 151 -3.46 -25.68 11.42
C ASP A 151 -4.03 -24.65 10.41
N ALA A 152 -3.18 -23.76 9.88
CA ALA A 152 -3.54 -22.77 8.87
C ALA A 152 -3.09 -23.17 7.45
N ASP A 153 -3.91 -22.84 6.45
CA ASP A 153 -3.62 -23.07 5.00
C ASP A 153 -2.62 -22.03 4.42
N ALA A 154 -1.88 -21.33 5.27
CA ALA A 154 -0.81 -20.44 4.88
C ALA A 154 0.25 -20.34 6.00
N LEU A 155 1.51 -20.27 5.60
CA LEU A 155 2.63 -19.93 6.48
C LEU A 155 2.91 -18.44 6.45
N LEU A 156 3.45 -17.91 7.55
CA LEU A 156 3.81 -16.51 7.72
C LEU A 156 5.26 -16.39 8.17
N ALA A 157 6.03 -15.48 7.56
CA ALA A 157 7.40 -15.17 7.97
C ALA A 157 7.65 -13.65 7.94
N PRO A 158 8.37 -13.09 8.92
CA PRO A 158 8.72 -11.67 8.91
C PRO A 158 9.80 -11.36 7.87
N LEU A 159 9.69 -10.20 7.21
CA LEU A 159 10.67 -9.67 6.26
C LEU A 159 11.32 -8.40 6.84
N GLY A 160 12.12 -8.57 7.89
CA GLY A 160 12.84 -7.47 8.54
C GLY A 160 11.89 -6.38 9.05
N ARG A 161 12.14 -5.12 8.67
CA ARG A 161 11.30 -3.95 9.00
C ARG A 161 10.32 -3.56 7.89
N VAL A 162 10.41 -4.22 6.74
CA VAL A 162 9.66 -3.87 5.53
C VAL A 162 8.24 -4.40 5.61
N GLY A 163 8.10 -5.64 6.07
CA GLY A 163 6.84 -6.34 5.95
C GLY A 163 6.85 -7.76 6.48
N LEU A 164 5.88 -8.52 6.01
CA LEU A 164 5.75 -9.96 6.22
C LEU A 164 5.44 -10.65 4.90
N VAL A 165 5.82 -11.91 4.80
CA VAL A 165 5.56 -12.76 3.65
C VAL A 165 4.65 -13.89 4.08
N THR A 166 3.60 -14.14 3.31
CA THR A 166 2.77 -15.33 3.45
C THR A 166 2.99 -16.28 2.29
N VAL A 167 3.04 -17.58 2.57
CA VAL A 167 3.08 -18.62 1.53
C VAL A 167 1.87 -19.53 1.71
N ASP A 168 1.01 -19.58 0.70
CA ASP A 168 -0.19 -20.43 0.72
C ASP A 168 0.11 -21.89 0.31
N MET A 169 -0.85 -22.79 0.53
CA MET A 169 -0.71 -24.23 0.25
C MET A 169 -0.39 -24.57 -1.22
N GLY A 170 -0.70 -23.68 -2.15
CA GLY A 170 -0.36 -23.78 -3.57
C GLY A 170 1.05 -23.32 -3.92
N GLY A 171 1.79 -22.78 -2.95
CA GLY A 171 3.09 -22.15 -3.16
C GLY A 171 3.00 -20.67 -3.57
N GLY A 172 1.81 -20.06 -3.47
CA GLY A 172 1.61 -18.65 -3.75
C GLY A 172 2.27 -17.79 -2.67
N VAL A 173 3.26 -17.00 -3.07
CA VAL A 173 3.97 -16.07 -2.18
C VAL A 173 3.33 -14.69 -2.26
N ARG A 174 2.96 -14.11 -1.12
CA ARG A 174 2.48 -12.72 -1.03
C ARG A 174 3.34 -11.93 -0.08
N LEU A 175 3.72 -10.73 -0.52
CA LEU A 175 4.41 -9.75 0.29
C LEU A 175 3.38 -8.75 0.82
N TRP A 176 3.47 -8.47 2.11
CA TRP A 176 2.63 -7.50 2.81
C TRP A 176 3.53 -6.45 3.43
N GLU A 177 3.37 -5.21 2.99
CA GLU A 177 4.12 -4.09 3.57
C GLU A 177 3.48 -3.68 4.90
N THR A 178 4.30 -3.60 5.94
CA THR A 178 3.86 -3.17 7.27
C THR A 178 4.68 -2.00 7.80
N GLY A 179 5.84 -1.72 7.20
CA GLY A 179 6.67 -0.57 7.52
C GLY A 179 6.04 0.73 7.02
N LEU A 180 5.99 1.75 7.89
CA LEU A 180 5.43 3.07 7.57
C LEU A 180 6.10 3.71 6.33
N ASP A 181 7.42 3.66 6.26
CA ASP A 181 8.20 4.24 5.15
C ASP A 181 7.89 3.55 3.81
N SER A 182 7.77 2.22 3.83
CA SER A 182 7.41 1.42 2.65
C SER A 182 5.98 1.72 2.22
N LEU A 183 5.02 1.70 3.14
CA LEU A 183 3.63 2.00 2.85
C LEU A 183 3.43 3.42 2.30
N GLN A 184 4.09 4.42 2.87
CA GLN A 184 3.99 5.80 2.38
C GLN A 184 4.56 5.94 0.96
N ARG A 185 5.69 5.27 0.68
CA ARG A 185 6.28 5.24 -0.67
C ARG A 185 5.35 4.55 -1.67
N SER A 186 4.90 3.34 -1.36
CA SER A 186 4.02 2.56 -2.22
C SER A 186 2.69 3.27 -2.48
N LEU A 187 2.12 3.94 -1.47
CA LEU A 187 0.92 4.77 -1.65
C LEU A 187 1.18 5.96 -2.57
N GLN A 188 2.34 6.62 -2.43
CA GLN A 188 2.71 7.73 -3.30
C GLN A 188 2.93 7.26 -4.74
N ASP A 189 3.62 6.14 -4.93
CA ASP A 189 3.84 5.54 -6.25
C ASP A 189 2.51 5.14 -6.89
N TRP A 190 1.60 4.53 -6.13
CA TRP A 190 0.25 4.20 -6.60
C TRP A 190 -0.54 5.45 -7.00
N ARG A 191 -0.52 6.51 -6.18
CA ARG A 191 -1.14 7.81 -6.52
C ARG A 191 -0.57 8.39 -7.80
N ASN A 192 0.74 8.28 -8.00
CA ASN A 192 1.39 8.74 -9.23
C ASN A 192 0.95 7.92 -10.45
N MET A 193 0.68 6.61 -10.30
CA MET A 193 0.22 5.74 -11.38
C MET A 193 -1.22 6.01 -11.80
N ILE A 194 -2.14 6.19 -10.84
CA ILE A 194 -3.57 6.38 -11.15
C ILE A 194 -3.93 7.83 -11.46
N GLY A 195 -3.05 8.79 -11.15
CA GLY A 195 -3.32 10.22 -11.26
C GLY A 195 -4.06 10.80 -10.03
N GLN A 196 -4.35 12.10 -10.07
CA GLN A 196 -5.17 12.74 -9.04
C GLN A 196 -6.67 12.50 -9.32
N GLU A 197 -7.49 12.42 -8.27
CA GLU A 197 -8.97 12.31 -8.34
C GLU A 197 -9.66 13.58 -8.90
N ASP A 198 -9.03 14.28 -9.84
CA ASP A 198 -9.57 15.50 -10.47
C ASP A 198 -10.72 15.19 -11.47
N GLY A 199 -11.29 13.98 -11.42
CA GLY A 199 -12.34 13.49 -12.31
C GLY A 199 -11.90 13.27 -13.77
N ARG A 200 -10.63 13.51 -14.10
CA ARG A 200 -10.10 13.31 -15.44
C ARG A 200 -9.79 11.84 -15.67
N PRO A 201 -10.23 11.23 -16.78
CA PRO A 201 -9.92 9.83 -17.06
C PRO A 201 -8.42 9.65 -17.26
N VAL A 202 -7.87 8.55 -16.75
CA VAL A 202 -6.47 8.17 -16.96
C VAL A 202 -6.22 8.00 -18.46
N GLN A 203 -5.38 8.85 -19.02
CA GLN A 203 -5.10 8.87 -20.44
C GLN A 203 -3.98 7.90 -20.80
N ILE A 204 -4.32 6.83 -21.52
CA ILE A 204 -3.33 5.88 -22.05
C ILE A 204 -2.70 6.47 -23.31
N THR A 205 -1.37 6.55 -23.31
CA THR A 205 -0.57 6.89 -24.49
C THR A 205 -0.02 5.63 -25.15
N ILE A 206 -0.26 5.46 -26.44
CA ILE A 206 0.28 4.33 -27.22
C ILE A 206 1.44 4.84 -28.09
N GLN A 207 2.66 4.33 -27.87
CA GLN A 207 3.81 4.65 -28.73
C GLN A 207 3.74 3.89 -30.06
N ARG A 208 4.05 4.57 -31.17
CA ARG A 208 4.17 4.01 -32.51
C ARG A 208 5.23 4.73 -33.34
N ASP A 209 5.82 4.02 -34.30
CA ASP A 209 6.67 4.63 -35.31
C ASP A 209 5.84 4.90 -36.58
N SER A 210 6.01 6.09 -37.14
CA SER A 210 5.28 6.54 -38.33
C SER A 210 6.07 6.28 -39.60
N GLY A 211 7.41 6.27 -39.56
CA GLY A 211 8.28 6.05 -40.71
C GLY A 211 8.13 7.04 -41.87
N LEU A 212 7.44 8.17 -41.67
CA LEU A 212 7.08 9.12 -42.73
C LEU A 212 7.58 10.53 -42.38
N ASP A 213 8.08 11.27 -43.36
CA ASP A 213 8.66 12.61 -43.19
C ASP A 213 7.61 13.70 -42.91
N VAL A 214 8.07 14.83 -42.40
CA VAL A 214 7.26 16.02 -42.14
C VAL A 214 7.38 17.01 -43.29
N SER A 215 6.32 17.77 -43.52
CA SER A 215 6.26 18.80 -44.55
C SER A 215 6.11 20.18 -43.89
N SER A 216 4.96 20.82 -44.04
CA SER A 216 4.70 22.15 -43.47
C SER A 216 3.57 22.11 -42.45
N PRO A 217 3.73 22.79 -41.30
CA PRO A 217 2.71 22.80 -40.25
C PRO A 217 1.40 23.44 -40.75
N LYS A 218 0.26 22.93 -40.29
CA LYS A 218 -1.07 23.45 -40.63
C LYS A 218 -2.09 23.15 -39.52
N HIS A 219 -3.21 23.85 -39.50
CA HIS A 219 -4.28 23.59 -38.54
C HIS A 219 -4.99 22.24 -38.78
N GLY A 220 -5.24 21.90 -40.05
CA GLY A 220 -6.05 20.74 -40.43
C GLY A 220 -7.53 21.10 -40.65
N LYS A 221 -8.32 20.12 -41.10
CA LYS A 221 -9.78 20.24 -41.20
C LYS A 221 -10.43 19.84 -39.88
N VAL A 222 -11.50 20.50 -39.48
CA VAL A 222 -12.32 20.10 -38.32
C VAL A 222 -13.31 19.05 -38.77
N ASP A 223 -13.40 17.95 -38.03
CA ASP A 223 -14.41 16.92 -38.26
C ASP A 223 -15.74 17.33 -37.59
N PRO A 224 -16.85 17.48 -38.33
CA PRO A 224 -18.16 17.80 -37.76
C PRO A 224 -18.65 16.76 -36.75
N ASP A 225 -18.29 15.49 -36.94
CA ASP A 225 -18.74 14.37 -36.11
C ASP A 225 -17.77 14.07 -34.96
N ASN A 226 -16.67 14.84 -34.84
CA ASN A 226 -15.60 14.65 -33.87
C ASN A 226 -15.10 13.19 -33.80
N MET A 227 -14.99 12.51 -34.94
CA MET A 227 -14.52 11.13 -34.94
C MET A 227 -13.04 11.03 -34.56
N PRO A 228 -12.62 9.94 -33.89
CA PRO A 228 -11.22 9.75 -33.52
C PRO A 228 -10.35 9.47 -34.76
N HIS A 229 -9.39 10.35 -35.02
CA HIS A 229 -8.42 10.21 -36.12
C HIS A 229 -7.03 9.92 -35.59
N VAL A 230 -6.42 8.82 -36.07
CA VAL A 230 -5.13 8.33 -35.56
C VAL A 230 -4.10 8.31 -36.69
N GLY A 231 -3.26 9.33 -36.76
CA GLY A 231 -2.20 9.47 -37.78
C GLY A 231 -2.61 10.32 -38.98
N GLY A 232 -1.73 10.40 -39.98
CA GLY A 232 -1.94 11.25 -41.16
C GLY A 232 -1.80 12.75 -40.87
N ASN A 233 -2.21 13.61 -41.82
CA ASN A 233 -2.07 15.07 -41.72
C ASN A 233 -3.35 15.82 -42.14
N THR A 234 -4.52 15.19 -42.06
CA THR A 234 -5.77 15.78 -42.59
C THR A 234 -6.57 16.54 -41.53
N TRP A 235 -6.68 15.98 -40.33
CA TRP A 235 -7.66 16.39 -39.32
C TRP A 235 -7.04 17.14 -38.14
N ALA A 236 -7.65 18.26 -37.76
CA ALA A 236 -7.33 19.02 -36.55
C ALA A 236 -7.81 18.25 -35.31
N GLY A 237 -6.96 18.11 -34.31
CA GLY A 237 -7.27 17.36 -33.08
C GLY A 237 -7.07 15.85 -33.19
N GLY A 238 -6.56 15.36 -34.32
CA GLY A 238 -6.13 13.97 -34.48
C GLY A 238 -4.93 13.64 -33.57
N THR A 239 -4.72 12.35 -33.32
CA THR A 239 -3.64 11.89 -32.43
C THR A 239 -2.55 11.15 -33.20
N GLY A 240 -1.28 11.41 -32.86
CA GLY A 240 -0.10 10.81 -33.48
C GLY A 240 0.05 11.08 -34.99
N GLY A 241 -0.49 12.20 -35.46
CA GLY A 241 -0.39 12.66 -36.84
C GLY A 241 0.92 13.37 -37.18
N ARG A 242 1.01 13.86 -38.41
CA ARG A 242 2.11 14.69 -38.93
C ARG A 242 1.56 16.04 -39.36
N ASP A 243 2.37 17.09 -39.26
CA ASP A 243 2.12 18.44 -39.81
C ASP A 243 0.88 19.19 -39.26
N THR A 244 -0.05 18.51 -38.60
CA THR A 244 -1.37 19.05 -38.26
C THR A 244 -1.51 19.27 -36.75
N ALA A 245 -2.27 20.29 -36.34
CA ALA A 245 -2.54 20.56 -34.93
C ALA A 245 -3.25 19.38 -34.26
N GLY A 246 -2.73 18.90 -33.13
CA GLY A 246 -3.22 17.68 -32.48
C GLY A 246 -2.33 17.23 -31.32
N LEU A 247 -2.55 16.02 -30.82
CA LEU A 247 -1.77 15.45 -29.72
C LEU A 247 -0.88 14.30 -30.16
N GLY A 248 0.32 14.20 -29.61
CA GLY A 248 1.22 13.05 -29.80
C GLY A 248 1.86 12.89 -31.19
N GLY A 249 1.57 13.78 -32.14
CA GLY A 249 2.18 13.80 -33.47
C GLY A 249 3.54 14.51 -33.55
N LYS A 250 4.01 14.75 -34.79
CA LYS A 250 5.23 15.52 -35.11
C LYS A 250 4.96 16.60 -36.17
N GLY A 251 5.68 17.72 -36.12
CA GLY A 251 5.60 18.80 -37.13
C GLY A 251 4.32 19.67 -37.11
N GLY A 252 3.39 19.46 -36.19
CA GLY A 252 2.19 20.31 -36.03
C GLY A 252 2.48 21.65 -35.32
N PRO A 253 1.67 22.71 -35.57
CA PRO A 253 1.95 24.06 -35.05
C PRO A 253 1.66 24.25 -33.55
N TYR A 254 0.69 23.52 -33.00
CA TYR A 254 0.31 23.58 -31.58
C TYR A 254 -0.48 22.33 -31.18
N ARG A 255 -0.63 22.14 -29.87
CA ARG A 255 -1.42 21.04 -29.30
C ARG A 255 -2.90 21.40 -29.28
N LEU A 256 -3.73 20.49 -29.79
CA LEU A 256 -5.18 20.60 -29.78
C LEU A 256 -5.74 19.28 -29.25
N ASP A 257 -6.42 19.33 -28.10
CA ASP A 257 -7.06 18.18 -27.48
C ASP A 257 -8.55 18.14 -27.89
N ALA A 258 -8.95 17.02 -28.50
CA ALA A 258 -10.32 16.75 -28.90
C ALA A 258 -11.00 15.67 -28.03
N GLY A 259 -10.36 15.27 -26.92
CA GLY A 259 -10.91 14.29 -25.97
C GLY A 259 -10.71 12.82 -26.35
N HIS A 260 -9.83 12.54 -27.32
CA HIS A 260 -9.60 11.19 -27.86
C HIS A 260 -8.39 10.49 -27.24
N ARG A 261 -8.32 9.15 -27.37
CA ARG A 261 -7.11 8.39 -27.00
C ARG A 261 -5.90 8.88 -27.78
N VAL A 262 -4.81 9.19 -27.07
CA VAL A 262 -3.63 9.80 -27.70
C VAL A 262 -2.62 8.73 -28.10
N TYR A 263 -2.42 8.62 -29.41
CA TYR A 263 -1.30 7.87 -29.98
C TYR A 263 -0.10 8.80 -30.08
N GLN A 264 1.03 8.41 -29.51
CA GLN A 264 2.27 9.16 -29.58
C GLN A 264 3.22 8.55 -30.59
N ILE A 265 3.82 9.41 -31.41
CA ILE A 265 5.00 9.06 -32.20
C ILE A 265 6.22 8.99 -31.25
N SER A 266 7.18 8.12 -31.56
CA SER A 266 8.44 7.98 -30.82
C SER A 266 9.21 9.30 -30.69
N GLN A 267 10.00 9.41 -29.62
CA GLN A 267 10.75 10.64 -29.35
C GLN A 267 11.80 10.94 -30.41
N ALA A 268 12.48 9.90 -30.92
CA ALA A 268 13.46 10.02 -32.00
C ALA A 268 12.85 10.66 -33.26
N GLU A 269 11.62 10.28 -33.63
CA GLU A 269 10.93 10.86 -34.77
C GLU A 269 10.45 12.31 -34.54
N LYS A 270 10.18 12.71 -33.30
CA LYS A 270 9.87 14.10 -32.94
C LYS A 270 11.12 14.98 -33.00
N ASP A 271 12.26 14.43 -32.60
CA ASP A 271 13.54 15.16 -32.59
C ASP A 271 14.11 15.32 -34.00
N ALA A 272 13.86 14.35 -34.87
CA ALA A 272 14.25 14.35 -36.29
C ALA A 272 13.49 15.36 -37.17
N VAL A 273 12.56 16.14 -36.61
CA VAL A 273 11.84 17.20 -37.34
C VAL A 273 12.85 18.29 -37.76
N PRO A 274 12.90 18.68 -39.05
CA PRO A 274 13.80 19.74 -39.53
C PRO A 274 13.54 21.10 -38.85
N GLU A 275 14.59 21.90 -38.68
CA GLU A 275 14.51 23.19 -37.98
C GLU A 275 13.62 24.21 -38.70
N GLU A 276 13.55 24.18 -40.05
CA GLU A 276 12.62 25.04 -40.78
C GLU A 276 11.15 24.78 -40.42
N VAL A 277 10.79 23.50 -40.21
CA VAL A 277 9.43 23.08 -39.83
C VAL A 277 9.14 23.48 -38.39
N LYS A 278 10.12 23.33 -37.47
CA LYS A 278 10.00 23.80 -36.08
C LYS A 278 9.77 25.30 -36.00
N ARG A 279 10.53 26.10 -36.78
CA ARG A 279 10.37 27.56 -36.83
C ARG A 279 9.00 27.95 -37.39
N ALA A 280 8.57 27.34 -38.50
CA ALA A 280 7.26 27.60 -39.09
C ALA A 280 6.11 27.23 -38.13
N ALA A 281 6.23 26.10 -37.43
CA ALA A 281 5.28 25.68 -36.41
C ALA A 281 5.19 26.69 -35.27
N ARG A 282 6.34 27.17 -34.79
CA ARG A 282 6.43 28.19 -33.73
C ARG A 282 5.81 29.52 -34.14
N GLU A 283 6.10 30.02 -35.34
CA GLU A 283 5.51 31.27 -35.84
C GLU A 283 3.98 31.17 -35.96
N MET A 284 3.45 30.02 -36.43
CA MET A 284 2.00 29.79 -36.47
C MET A 284 1.40 29.67 -35.07
N GLY A 285 2.08 28.99 -34.14
CA GLY A 285 1.67 28.90 -32.74
C GLY A 285 1.60 30.27 -32.07
N GLU A 286 2.60 31.12 -32.28
CA GLU A 286 2.66 32.49 -31.76
C GLU A 286 1.55 33.38 -32.35
N LYS A 287 1.26 33.24 -33.66
CA LYS A 287 0.13 33.96 -34.29
C LYS A 287 -1.22 33.50 -33.73
N ALA A 288 -1.42 32.18 -33.60
CA ALA A 288 -2.65 31.63 -33.05
C ALA A 288 -2.86 32.02 -31.58
N PHE A 289 -1.78 32.09 -30.79
CA PHE A 289 -1.84 32.53 -29.40
C PHE A 289 -2.21 34.01 -29.27
N LYS A 290 -1.69 34.88 -30.14
CA LYS A 290 -2.05 36.32 -30.17
C LYS A 290 -3.49 36.59 -30.62
N GLN A 291 -4.12 35.65 -31.31
CA GLN A 291 -5.51 35.74 -31.79
C GLN A 291 -6.53 35.15 -30.79
N ARG A 292 -6.06 34.52 -29.72
CA ARG A 292 -6.88 34.08 -28.58
C ARG A 292 -6.95 35.18 -27.52
#